data_AF-M1PUR6-F1
#
_entry.id   AF-M1PUR6-F1
#
_cell.length_a   1.000
_cell.length_b   1.000
_cell.length_c   1.000
_cell.angle_alpha   90.00
_cell.angle_beta   90.00
_cell.angle_gamma   90.00
#
_symmetry.space_group_name_H-M   'P 1'
#
loop_
_entity.id
_entity.type
_entity.pdbx_description
1 polymer ?
#
loop_
_entity_poly.entity_id
_entity_poly.type
_entity_poly.pdbx_seq_one_letter_code
_entity_poly.pdbx_strand_id
1 'polypeptide(L)' 'MASKEEEQREKLEALLEHGIEHNEDHRNEIDEWADTAQELGEVKVQKLLQEASSSIDEGVEKLTEGLDLLKEG' A
#
# COMPACT_ATOMS: atom_id res chain seq x y z
N MET A 1 -23.08 -21.61 11.48
CA MET A 1 -22.50 -20.32 11.91
C MET A 1 -21.01 -20.51 11.81
N ALA A 2 -20.33 -19.63 11.08
CA ALA A 2 -18.87 -19.60 11.08
C ALA A 2 -18.37 -19.42 12.51
N SER A 3 -17.19 -19.95 12.82
CA SER A 3 -16.60 -19.71 14.13
C SER A 3 -16.19 -18.24 14.24
N LYS A 4 -16.12 -17.70 15.47
CA LYS A 4 -15.62 -16.32 15.68
C LYS A 4 -14.24 -16.10 15.08
N GLU A 5 -13.39 -17.13 15.06
CA GLU A 5 -12.06 -17.11 14.47
C GLU A 5 -12.12 -17.02 12.94
N GLU A 6 -13.03 -17.76 12.31
CA GLU A 6 -13.28 -17.72 10.86
C GLU A 6 -13.79 -16.34 10.42
N GLU A 7 -14.73 -15.74 11.15
CA GLU A 7 -15.20 -14.37 10.89
C GLU A 7 -14.08 -13.32 11.04
N GLN A 8 -13.17 -13.50 12.01
CA GLN A 8 -12.02 -12.62 12.19
C GLN A 8 -11.00 -12.75 11.05
N ARG A 9 -10.83 -13.97 10.53
CA ARG A 9 -9.94 -14.27 9.42
C ARG A 9 -10.45 -13.67 8.11
N GLU A 10 -11.72 -13.89 7.78
CA GLU A 10 -12.38 -13.30 6.61
C GLU A 10 -12.32 -11.77 6.66
N LYS A 11 -12.54 -11.19 7.85
CA LYS A 11 -12.42 -9.75 8.04
C LYS A 11 -11.00 -9.24 7.80
N LEU A 12 -9.98 -9.95 8.29
CA LEU A 12 -8.59 -9.56 8.09
C LEU A 12 -8.20 -9.67 6.61
N GLU A 13 -8.65 -10.71 5.91
CA GLU A 13 -8.44 -10.89 4.47
C GLU A 13 -8.99 -9.69 3.68
N ALA A 14 -10.27 -9.32 3.91
CA ALA A 14 -10.88 -8.17 3.24
C ALA A 14 -10.18 -6.84 3.57
N LEU A 15 -9.65 -6.68 4.78
CA LEU A 15 -8.90 -5.49 5.16
C LEU A 15 -7.52 -5.42 4.48
N LEU A 16 -6.84 -6.55 4.31
CA LEU A 16 -5.56 -6.62 3.61
C LEU A 16 -5.74 -6.34 2.11
N GLU A 17 -6.74 -6.94 1.48
CA GLU A 17 -7.08 -6.69 0.07
C GLU A 17 -7.37 -5.20 -0.17
N HIS A 18 -8.24 -4.60 0.63
CA HIS A 18 -8.55 -3.18 0.52
C HIS A 18 -7.33 -2.28 0.84
N GLY A 19 -6.53 -2.67 1.83
CA GLY A 19 -5.32 -1.94 2.20
C GLY A 19 -4.26 -1.94 1.11
N ILE A 20 -4.12 -3.03 0.36
CA ILE A 20 -3.21 -3.11 -0.80
C ILE A 20 -3.66 -2.12 -1.89
N GLU A 21 -4.91 -2.23 -2.34
CA GLU A 21 -5.48 -1.34 -3.36
C GLU A 21 -5.35 0.14 -2.97
N HIS A 22 -5.71 0.48 -1.73
CA HIS A 22 -5.66 1.86 -1.26
C HIS A 22 -4.24 2.43 -1.20
N ASN A 23 -3.26 1.61 -0.85
CA ASN A 23 -1.87 2.03 -0.82
C ASN A 23 -1.30 2.20 -2.24
N GLU A 24 -1.69 1.35 -3.19
CA GLU A 24 -1.32 1.54 -4.60
C GLU A 24 -1.86 2.87 -5.16
N ASP A 25 -3.08 3.26 -4.79
CA ASP A 25 -3.65 4.56 -5.15
C ASP A 25 -2.82 5.72 -4.56
N HIS A 26 -2.47 5.66 -3.26
CA HIS A 26 -1.61 6.68 -2.63
C HIS A 26 -0.24 6.77 -3.28
N ARG A 27 0.36 5.63 -3.64
CA ARG A 27 1.64 5.59 -4.35
C ARG A 27 1.54 6.37 -5.66
N ASN A 28 0.51 6.07 -6.45
CA ASN A 28 0.29 6.73 -7.74
C ASN A 28 0.06 8.25 -7.57
N GLU A 29 -0.74 8.70 -6.59
CA GLU A 29 -0.93 10.13 -6.32
C GLU A 29 0.38 10.82 -5.91
N ILE A 30 1.20 10.16 -5.10
CA ILE A 30 2.50 10.71 -4.67
C ILE A 30 3.49 10.79 -5.84
N ASP A 31 3.46 9.83 -6.77
CA ASP A 31 4.25 9.88 -8.00
C ASP A 31 3.85 11.08 -8.87
N GLU A 32 2.55 11.36 -9.02
CA GLU A 32 2.07 12.56 -9.72
C GLU A 32 2.55 13.87 -9.05
N TRP A 33 2.61 13.89 -7.71
CA TRP A 33 3.17 15.04 -6.98
C TRP A 33 4.68 15.15 -7.18
N ALA A 34 5.40 14.02 -7.28
CA ALA A 34 6.83 14.00 -7.54
C ALA A 34 7.14 14.56 -8.94
N ASP A 35 6.34 14.19 -9.93
CA ASP A 35 6.42 14.72 -11.29
C ASP A 35 6.14 16.24 -11.30
N THR A 36 5.11 16.68 -10.58
CA THR A 36 4.82 18.12 -10.41
C THR A 36 6.01 18.85 -9.76
N ALA A 37 6.62 18.27 -8.71
CA ALA A 37 7.80 18.86 -8.08
C ALA A 37 9.01 18.94 -9.03
N GLN A 38 9.15 17.96 -9.93
CA GLN A 38 10.17 17.98 -10.98
C GLN A 38 9.96 19.15 -11.95
N GLU A 39 8.72 19.33 -12.43
CA GLU A 39 8.37 20.42 -13.35
C GLU A 39 8.61 21.81 -12.74
N LEU A 40 8.42 21.93 -11.42
CA LEU A 40 8.67 23.16 -10.67
C LEU A 40 10.16 23.38 -10.33
N GLY A 41 11.04 22.41 -10.60
CA GLY A 41 12.46 22.48 -10.25
C GLY A 41 12.76 22.23 -8.76
N GLU A 42 11.79 21.71 -8.00
CA GLU A 42 11.90 21.45 -6.57
C GLU A 42 12.56 20.09 -6.29
N VAL A 43 13.83 19.95 -6.69
CA VAL A 43 14.58 18.68 -6.68
C VAL A 43 14.57 17.96 -5.33
N LYS A 44 14.65 18.71 -4.21
CA LYS A 44 14.64 18.10 -2.87
C LYS A 44 13.25 17.57 -2.50
N VAL A 45 12.19 18.25 -2.92
CA VAL A 45 10.81 17.82 -2.66
C VAL A 45 10.51 16.58 -3.50
N GLN A 46 10.87 16.59 -4.79
CA GLN A 46 10.77 15.42 -5.67
C GLN A 46 11.41 14.18 -5.02
N LYS A 47 12.65 14.31 -4.53
CA LYS A 47 13.36 13.19 -3.89
C LYS A 47 12.62 12.62 -2.68
N LEU A 48 12.07 13.49 -1.83
CA LEU A 48 11.31 13.05 -0.65
C LEU A 48 9.99 12.37 -1.05
N LEU A 49 9.32 12.84 -2.10
CA LEU A 49 8.11 12.21 -2.63
C LEU A 49 8.40 10.83 -3.22
N GLN A 50 9.51 10.69 -3.96
CA GLN A 50 9.96 9.40 -4.46
C GLN A 50 10.31 8.41 -3.33
N GLU A 51 10.95 8.89 -2.27
CA GLU A 51 11.21 8.07 -1.06
C GLU A 51 9.91 7.65 -0.36
N ALA A 52 8.90 8.53 -0.31
CA ALA A 52 7.59 8.22 0.24
C ALA A 52 6.85 7.16 -0.60
N SER A 53 6.81 7.34 -1.93
CA SER A 53 6.23 6.37 -2.88
C SER A 53 6.87 4.98 -2.73
N SER A 54 8.21 4.92 -2.67
CA SER A 54 8.95 3.66 -2.45
C SER A 54 8.61 3.01 -1.10
N SER A 55 8.40 3.80 -0.05
CA SER A 55 8.05 3.27 1.28
C SER A 55 6.63 2.66 1.30
N ILE A 56 5.71 3.22 0.50
CA ILE A 56 4.37 2.66 0.32
C ILE A 56 4.45 1.34 -0.45
N ASP A 57 5.26 1.28 -1.51
CA ASP A 57 5.47 0.07 -2.30
C ASP A 57 5.99 -1.09 -1.45
N GLU A 58 7.02 -0.85 -0.63
CA GLU A 58 7.52 -1.82 0.36
C GLU A 58 6.42 -2.26 1.35
N GLY A 59 5.53 -1.35 1.74
CA GLY A 59 4.36 -1.65 2.57
C GLY A 59 3.36 -2.57 1.86
N VAL A 60 3.06 -2.31 0.59
CA VAL A 60 2.19 -3.14 -0.25
C VAL A 60 2.75 -4.56 -0.41
N GLU A 61 4.06 -4.69 -0.65
CA GLU A 61 4.72 -6.01 -0.71
C GLU A 61 4.50 -6.80 0.58
N LYS A 62 4.69 -6.16 1.75
CA LYS A 62 4.51 -6.82 3.04
C LYS A 62 3.05 -7.17 3.35
N LEU A 63 2.10 -6.33 2.95
CA LEU A 63 0.67 -6.64 3.07
C LEU A 63 0.28 -7.82 2.17
N THR A 64 0.84 -7.88 0.96
CA THR A 64 0.61 -8.97 0.00
C THR A 64 1.17 -10.29 0.55
N GLU A 65 2.42 -10.30 1.04
CA GLU A 65 3.01 -11.46 1.71
C GLU A 65 2.13 -11.93 2.88
N GLY A 66 1.62 -11.00 3.68
CA GLY A 66 0.72 -11.30 4.80
C GLY A 66 -0.62 -11.90 4.34
N LEU A 67 -1.19 -11.40 3.25
CA LEU A 67 -2.43 -11.90 2.66
C LEU A 67 -2.24 -13.31 2.08
N ASP A 68 -1.13 -13.58 1.42
CA ASP A 68 -0.81 -14.90 0.87
C ASP A 68 -0.68 -15.94 1.98
N LEU A 69 0.08 -15.63 3.04
CA LEU A 69 0.19 -16.49 4.23
C LEU A 69 -1.17 -16.70 4.91
N LEU A 70 -2.00 -15.65 4.95
CA LEU A 70 -3.37 -15.76 5.45
C LEU A 70 -4.24 -16.63 4.53
N LYS A 71 -3.97 -16.77 3.24
CA LYS A 71 -4.76 -17.64 2.34
C LYS A 71 -4.28 -19.09 2.34
N GLU A 72 -3.02 -19.34 2.69
CA GLU A 72 -2.41 -20.68 2.75
C GLU A 72 -2.78 -21.50 4.01
N GLY A 73 -3.09 -20.81 5.13
CA GLY A 73 -3.51 -21.46 6.40
C GLY A 73 -4.98 -21.87 6.43
#